data_AF-A0A817AL83-F1
#
_entry.id   AF-A0A817AL83-F1
#
_cell.length_a   1.000
_cell.length_b   1.000
_cell.length_c   1.000
_cell.angle_alpha   90.00
_cell.angle_beta   90.00
_cell.angle_gamma   90.00
#
_symmetry.space_group_name_H-M   'P 1'
#
loop_
_entity.id
_entity.type
_entity.pdbx_description
1 polymer ?
#
loop_
_entity_poly.entity_id
_entity_poly.type
_entity_poly.pdbx_seq_one_letter_code
_entity_poly.pdbx_strand_id
1 'polypeptide(L)'
;MVILHRTSSALIWCRLTTCRYKHRLNHPGVHIPHGVQYKVSQNLPDEYVDHPLYPAVRSKYPPGSWGSMEPKKAWMHFELGEKHYRHLKSVKERLTIMAYQNMMCYYDKLDVEQIDSKLIWMLTGQPRSPRSLPFYKHITRTHVTDELPKFYEQMDVESLLTYVKPILIDRILTNEYAQKDDIPLEDMYDKGGYKVPSIMKEKQLKIDQRRTTNVLTDMVRTIVNVLAEHKPYLRKALIGSDVPVEAWWSLNLDGQKYDRAKWHHDQNTTSFQFRDKAAVQVKTSKPLKSIVDPNSTLCQTPVPLCPYHPPAFKVFTDRYLPMQIPGHWHGEGHDFNLLSIYSMDSLCQHGSDFNEDELLPSLMSWIVNAGHAELLAQAYYLGFSMWREPTYPLIAQTAVSNRRQWIFGVYQLNTISHFKPHDAQTTTNICWVSPLMNLYDRVENGELVNFNDDVLRHLLRFILNEPIMEPNWNLTPYVEDISNIDERYKKFIRNLYEVVKLEKQDSREHHRWAKIHHDTTVFNRRYAMMTTLFKDIVFDNWPREWYGRTLERIERKKNMPTFKEYDLLMSVSR
;
A
#
# COMPACT_ATOMS: atom_id res chain seq x y z
N MET A 1 -62.44 40.74 -18.43
CA MET A 1 -63.88 40.46 -18.58
C MET A 1 -64.18 39.14 -17.88
N VAL A 2 -64.94 39.18 -16.77
CA VAL A 2 -65.76 38.10 -16.14
C VAL A 2 -65.04 36.75 -15.80
N ILE A 3 -64.63 36.48 -14.54
CA ILE A 3 -65.35 35.90 -13.37
C ILE A 3 -65.86 34.45 -13.55
N LEU A 4 -65.34 33.45 -12.78
CA LEU A 4 -66.06 32.62 -11.76
C LEU A 4 -65.31 31.36 -11.24
N HIS A 5 -65.22 31.28 -9.90
CA HIS A 5 -65.15 30.16 -8.94
C HIS A 5 -65.01 28.66 -9.36
N ARG A 6 -64.18 27.90 -8.60
CA ARG A 6 -64.63 27.00 -7.50
C ARG A 6 -63.48 26.25 -6.77
N THR A 7 -63.53 26.35 -5.45
CA THR A 7 -63.20 25.40 -4.36
C THR A 7 -62.71 23.98 -4.68
N SER A 8 -61.71 23.48 -3.94
CA SER A 8 -61.70 22.19 -3.20
C SER A 8 -60.41 22.00 -2.38
N SER A 9 -60.59 21.67 -1.10
CA SER A 9 -59.56 21.35 -0.11
C SER A 9 -59.25 19.85 -0.10
N ALA A 10 -57.98 19.44 0.08
CA ALA A 10 -57.60 18.23 0.87
C ALA A 10 -56.07 18.04 0.98
N LEU A 11 -55.59 18.21 2.22
CA LEU A 11 -54.65 17.34 2.95
C LEU A 11 -53.30 16.93 2.32
N ILE A 12 -52.24 17.63 2.73
CA ILE A 12 -50.86 17.10 2.75
C ILE A 12 -50.62 16.47 4.13
N TRP A 13 -50.33 15.17 4.11
CA TRP A 13 -49.88 14.38 5.26
C TRP A 13 -48.38 14.58 5.47
N CYS A 14 -48.00 15.31 6.53
CA CYS A 14 -46.61 15.40 6.99
C CYS A 14 -46.48 14.57 8.27
N ARG A 15 -45.83 13.39 8.17
CA ARG A 15 -45.50 12.55 9.33
C ARG A 15 -44.27 13.11 10.04
N LEU A 16 -44.52 13.89 11.09
CA LEU A 16 -43.57 14.20 12.15
C LEU A 16 -43.58 13.07 13.19
N THR A 17 -42.52 12.26 13.24
CA THR A 17 -42.28 11.30 14.32
C THR A 17 -41.64 11.99 15.53
N THR A 18 -42.52 12.55 16.36
CA THR A 18 -42.53 12.48 17.83
C THR A 18 -41.25 12.02 18.56
N CYS A 19 -40.45 12.99 19.02
CA CYS A 19 -39.58 12.81 20.18
C CYS A 19 -40.44 12.73 21.46
N ARG A 20 -40.35 11.59 22.16
CA ARG A 20 -40.95 11.37 23.49
C ARG A 20 -40.23 12.22 24.55
N TYR A 21 -40.68 13.47 24.72
CA TYR A 21 -40.39 14.30 25.89
C TYR A 21 -41.63 14.34 26.80
N LYS A 22 -42.01 13.19 27.40
CA LYS A 22 -43.01 13.12 28.47
C LYS A 22 -42.72 11.93 29.37
N HIS A 23 -41.87 12.14 30.36
CA HIS A 23 -41.95 11.50 31.68
C HIS A 23 -40.86 12.12 32.54
N ARG A 24 -41.27 12.93 33.54
CA ARG A 24 -40.55 13.38 34.76
C ARG A 24 -40.90 14.83 35.11
N LEU A 25 -42.19 15.12 35.24
CA LEU A 25 -42.66 16.24 36.06
C LEU A 25 -43.91 15.71 36.76
N ASN A 26 -43.92 15.79 38.10
CA ASN A 26 -44.94 15.30 39.05
C ASN A 26 -44.60 13.98 39.76
N HIS A 27 -43.59 14.03 40.65
CA HIS A 27 -43.64 13.27 41.90
C HIS A 27 -43.55 14.29 43.06
N PRO A 28 -44.54 14.34 43.98
CA PRO A 28 -44.43 15.12 45.20
C PRO A 28 -43.62 14.29 46.20
N GLY A 29 -42.30 14.33 46.02
CA GLY A 29 -41.32 13.74 46.92
C GLY A 29 -40.17 14.73 47.00
N VAL A 30 -40.05 15.39 48.14
CA VAL A 30 -39.05 16.42 48.42
C VAL A 30 -37.65 15.85 48.21
N HIS A 31 -37.03 16.13 47.08
CA HIS A 31 -35.58 16.04 46.96
C HIS A 31 -35.00 17.28 47.67
N ILE A 32 -34.69 17.10 48.95
CA ILE A 32 -33.70 17.94 49.63
C ILE A 32 -32.45 17.90 48.74
N PRO A 33 -31.88 19.05 48.32
CA PRO A 33 -30.61 19.03 47.62
C PRO A 33 -29.60 18.38 48.56
N HIS A 34 -29.10 17.19 48.20
CA HIS A 34 -27.95 16.64 48.87
C HIS A 34 -26.83 17.64 48.65
N GLY A 35 -26.48 18.37 49.72
CA GLY A 35 -25.31 19.21 49.73
C GLY A 35 -24.15 18.39 49.19
N VAL A 36 -23.44 18.96 48.22
CA VAL A 36 -22.19 18.39 47.74
C VAL A 36 -21.30 18.28 48.97
N GLN A 37 -21.22 17.08 49.56
CA GLN A 37 -20.23 16.77 50.55
C GLN A 37 -18.91 16.81 49.80
N TYR A 38 -18.20 17.93 49.92
CA TYR A 38 -16.77 17.91 49.70
C TYR A 38 -16.24 16.82 50.61
N LYS A 39 -15.81 15.68 50.04
CA LYS A 39 -14.91 14.79 50.76
C LYS A 39 -13.71 15.66 51.08
N VAL A 40 -13.62 16.09 52.34
CA VAL A 40 -12.39 16.62 52.90
C VAL A 40 -11.35 15.57 52.56
N SER A 41 -10.39 15.95 51.73
CA SER A 41 -9.23 15.11 51.41
C SER A 41 -8.75 14.55 52.74
N GLN A 42 -8.61 13.22 52.83
CA GLN A 42 -7.86 12.65 53.94
C GLN A 42 -6.57 13.45 54.04
N ASN A 43 -6.27 13.96 55.25
CA ASN A 43 -5.01 14.63 55.51
C ASN A 43 -3.92 13.73 54.94
N LEU A 44 -3.22 14.22 53.93
CA LEU A 44 -2.09 13.52 53.35
C LEU A 44 -1.11 13.26 54.50
N PRO A 45 -0.57 12.04 54.66
CA PRO A 45 0.38 11.75 55.72
C PRO A 45 1.54 12.76 55.69
N ASP A 46 2.02 13.18 56.86
CA ASP A 46 3.08 14.18 57.07
C ASP A 46 4.44 13.83 56.42
N GLU A 47 4.53 12.75 55.65
CA GLU A 47 5.70 12.31 54.89
C GLU A 47 5.98 13.15 53.62
N TYR A 48 5.21 14.23 53.37
CA TYR A 48 5.44 15.18 52.27
C TYR A 48 6.38 16.35 52.64
N VAL A 49 7.17 16.20 53.70
CA VAL A 49 8.28 17.09 54.06
C VAL A 49 9.54 16.35 53.62
N ASP A 50 10.06 16.56 52.41
CA ASP A 50 11.16 17.54 52.32
C ASP A 50 11.34 18.27 50.98
N HIS A 51 10.78 17.85 49.84
CA HIS A 51 10.87 18.67 48.61
C HIS A 51 9.68 18.43 47.68
N PRO A 52 9.10 19.49 47.06
CA PRO A 52 8.10 19.30 46.01
C PRO A 52 8.73 18.58 44.82
N LEU A 53 8.38 17.30 44.65
CA LEU A 53 8.71 16.53 43.45
C LEU A 53 7.83 17.00 42.30
N TYR A 54 8.29 18.04 41.59
CA TYR A 54 7.66 18.42 40.33
C TYR A 54 7.92 17.33 39.28
N PRO A 55 6.91 16.94 38.49
CA PRO A 55 7.15 16.07 37.35
C PRO A 55 8.12 16.75 36.38
N ALA A 56 8.93 15.96 35.67
CA ALA A 56 9.81 16.49 34.64
C ALA A 56 8.99 17.33 33.64
N VAL A 57 9.42 18.58 33.42
CA VAL A 57 8.77 19.49 32.47
C VAL A 57 8.93 18.90 31.07
N ARG A 58 7.84 18.33 30.53
CA ARG A 58 7.81 17.83 29.16
C ARG A 58 7.66 19.00 28.19
N SER A 59 8.43 18.97 27.10
CA SER A 59 8.24 19.90 25.99
C SER A 59 6.83 19.76 25.39
N LYS A 60 6.31 20.85 24.81
CA LYS A 60 5.00 20.84 24.15
C LYS A 60 4.94 19.78 23.05
N TYR A 61 6.01 19.64 22.27
CA TYR A 61 6.14 18.65 21.22
C TYR A 61 7.29 17.69 21.50
N PRO A 62 7.20 16.42 21.06
CA PRO A 62 8.35 15.51 21.05
C PRO A 62 9.43 15.99 20.06
N PRO A 63 10.64 15.42 20.11
CA PRO A 63 11.69 15.71 19.13
C PRO A 63 11.21 15.55 17.68
N GLY A 64 11.67 16.45 16.80
CA GLY A 64 11.35 16.44 15.36
C GLY A 64 10.34 17.50 14.93
N SER A 65 10.03 17.51 13.63
CA SER A 65 9.04 18.42 13.03
C SER A 65 7.64 17.79 13.05
N TRP A 66 6.68 18.54 13.59
CA TRP A 66 5.28 18.13 13.79
C TRP A 66 4.27 19.11 13.17
N GLY A 67 4.73 20.24 12.62
CA GLY A 67 3.90 21.24 11.94
C GLY A 67 2.66 21.64 12.74
N SER A 68 1.51 21.64 12.08
CA SER A 68 0.20 21.98 12.65
C SER A 68 -0.45 20.86 13.48
N MET A 69 0.25 19.74 13.74
CA MET A 69 -0.30 18.62 14.50
C MET A 69 -0.61 19.05 15.95
N GLU A 70 -1.71 18.54 16.50
CA GLU A 70 -2.04 18.72 17.91
C GLU A 70 -0.95 18.08 18.81
N PRO A 71 -0.43 18.78 19.84
CA PRO A 71 0.63 18.29 20.72
C PRO A 71 0.40 16.89 21.29
N LYS A 72 -0.83 16.61 21.74
CA LYS A 72 -1.19 15.31 22.31
C LYS A 72 -1.08 14.18 21.27
N LYS A 73 -1.49 14.45 20.02
CA LYS A 73 -1.38 13.50 18.92
C LYS A 73 0.08 13.29 18.50
N ALA A 74 0.88 14.36 18.50
CA ALA A 74 2.31 14.28 18.23
C ALA A 74 3.02 13.34 19.21
N TRP A 75 2.79 13.53 20.52
CA TRP A 75 3.31 12.63 21.55
C TRP A 75 2.80 11.19 21.39
N MET A 76 1.52 11.00 21.07
CA MET A 76 0.96 9.66 20.82
C MET A 76 1.68 8.95 19.66
N HIS A 77 1.87 9.61 18.52
CA HIS A 77 2.59 9.02 17.38
C HIS A 77 4.06 8.77 17.69
N PHE A 78 4.72 9.67 18.41
CA PHE A 78 6.09 9.51 18.84
C PHE A 78 6.26 8.29 19.76
N GLU A 79 5.44 8.18 20.81
CA GLU A 79 5.47 7.05 21.75
C GLU A 79 5.12 5.72 21.06
N LEU A 80 4.17 5.71 20.11
CA LEU A 80 3.87 4.54 19.30
C LEU A 80 5.07 4.10 18.45
N GLY A 81 5.76 5.05 17.81
CA GLY A 81 6.98 4.79 17.07
C GLY A 81 8.08 4.22 17.95
N GLU A 82 8.34 4.84 19.10
CA GLU A 82 9.34 4.34 20.06
C GLU A 82 9.01 2.93 20.55
N LYS A 83 7.74 2.65 20.87
CA LYS A 83 7.30 1.29 21.23
C LYS A 83 7.50 0.31 20.07
N HIS A 84 7.14 0.71 18.85
CA HIS A 84 7.26 -0.13 17.66
C HIS A 84 8.71 -0.60 17.46
N TYR A 85 9.68 0.31 17.56
CA TYR A 85 11.08 -0.02 17.35
C TYR A 85 11.78 -0.63 18.57
N ARG A 86 11.36 -0.28 19.79
CA ARG A 86 11.93 -0.85 21.03
C ARG A 86 11.53 -2.31 21.26
N HIS A 87 10.31 -2.68 20.88
CA HIS A 87 9.76 -4.01 21.16
C HIS A 87 9.81 -4.97 19.97
N LEU A 88 9.83 -4.47 18.74
CA LEU A 88 9.88 -5.31 17.53
C LEU A 88 11.26 -5.26 16.89
N LYS A 89 12.00 -6.35 17.08
CA LYS A 89 13.42 -6.46 16.75
C LYS A 89 13.65 -6.78 15.28
N SER A 90 12.71 -7.53 14.67
CA SER A 90 12.79 -7.97 13.28
C SER A 90 11.75 -7.29 12.39
N VAL A 91 12.07 -7.20 11.10
CA VAL A 91 11.15 -6.72 10.05
C VAL A 91 9.87 -7.56 9.99
N LYS A 92 10.00 -8.89 10.11
CA LYS A 92 8.85 -9.81 10.08
C LYS A 92 7.84 -9.47 11.17
N GLU A 93 8.30 -9.21 12.40
CA GLU A 93 7.41 -8.80 13.48
C GLU A 93 6.71 -7.48 13.19
N ARG A 94 7.45 -6.49 12.69
CA ARG A 94 6.90 -5.17 12.36
C ARG A 94 5.80 -5.28 11.31
N LEU A 95 6.03 -6.06 10.25
CA LEU A 95 5.04 -6.33 9.21
C LEU A 95 3.81 -7.06 9.76
N THR A 96 4.01 -8.06 10.62
CA THR A 96 2.88 -8.78 11.22
C THR A 96 2.07 -7.89 12.17
N ILE A 97 2.72 -7.13 13.04
CA ILE A 97 2.03 -6.20 13.94
C ILE A 97 1.29 -5.12 13.16
N MET A 98 1.85 -4.60 12.07
CA MET A 98 1.16 -3.67 11.18
C MET A 98 -0.14 -4.27 10.63
N ALA A 99 -0.08 -5.50 10.10
CA ALA A 99 -1.27 -6.21 9.61
C ALA A 99 -2.31 -6.43 10.73
N TYR A 100 -1.84 -6.83 11.92
CA TYR A 100 -2.68 -7.14 13.07
C TYR A 100 -3.34 -5.92 13.72
N GLN A 101 -2.62 -4.80 13.87
CA GLN A 101 -3.14 -3.58 14.47
C GLN A 101 -4.41 -3.08 13.76
N ASN A 102 -4.48 -3.26 12.44
CA ASN A 102 -5.68 -2.92 11.67
C ASN A 102 -6.89 -3.81 11.98
N MET A 103 -6.66 -5.07 12.38
CA MET A 103 -7.71 -5.96 12.86
C MET A 103 -8.09 -5.69 14.33
N MET A 104 -7.14 -5.22 15.13
CA MET A 104 -7.29 -5.05 16.59
C MET A 104 -8.05 -3.82 17.05
N CYS A 105 -8.18 -2.78 16.22
CA CYS A 105 -9.01 -1.60 16.54
C CYS A 105 -10.48 -1.92 16.86
N TYR A 106 -10.88 -3.19 16.85
CA TYR A 106 -12.24 -3.66 17.01
C TYR A 106 -12.53 -4.42 18.32
N TYR A 107 -11.55 -5.05 18.99
CA TYR A 107 -11.85 -5.95 20.11
C TYR A 107 -12.15 -5.27 21.46
N ASP A 108 -11.77 -4.01 21.64
CA ASP A 108 -11.91 -3.33 22.94
C ASP A 108 -13.26 -2.65 23.13
N LYS A 109 -14.03 -2.45 22.05
CA LYS A 109 -15.33 -1.78 22.08
C LYS A 109 -16.42 -2.67 21.46
N LEU A 110 -17.09 -3.43 22.32
CA LEU A 110 -18.53 -3.73 22.35
C LEU A 110 -18.86 -5.22 22.54
N ASP A 111 -19.83 -5.48 23.43
CA ASP A 111 -20.76 -6.62 23.42
C ASP A 111 -21.63 -6.63 22.13
N VAL A 112 -21.05 -6.34 20.97
CA VAL A 112 -21.77 -6.25 19.70
C VAL A 112 -21.04 -7.10 18.67
N GLU A 113 -21.76 -8.09 18.15
CA GLU A 113 -21.37 -9.15 17.21
C GLU A 113 -20.95 -8.67 15.79
N GLN A 114 -20.58 -7.41 15.61
CA GLN A 114 -20.05 -6.96 14.32
C GLN A 114 -18.52 -7.09 14.32
N ILE A 115 -17.86 -7.06 13.18
CA ILE A 115 -16.40 -7.12 13.04
C ILE A 115 -16.12 -6.08 11.98
N ASP A 116 -15.77 -4.86 12.37
CA ASP A 116 -15.52 -3.76 11.44
C ASP A 116 -14.05 -3.34 11.53
N SER A 117 -13.20 -4.03 10.77
CA SER A 117 -11.84 -3.56 10.45
C SER A 117 -11.86 -2.12 9.95
N LYS A 118 -10.79 -1.33 10.20
CA LYS A 118 -10.66 0.01 9.64
C LYS A 118 -10.78 -0.07 8.12
N LEU A 119 -11.57 0.83 7.56
CA LEU A 119 -11.70 0.94 6.11
C LEU A 119 -10.40 1.50 5.52
N ILE A 120 -9.91 0.82 4.48
CA ILE A 120 -8.73 1.23 3.74
C ILE A 120 -9.14 1.56 2.32
N TRP A 121 -8.67 2.69 1.81
CA TRP A 121 -8.89 3.09 0.42
C TRP A 121 -8.00 2.26 -0.51
N MET A 122 -8.62 1.53 -1.43
CA MET A 122 -7.92 0.59 -2.31
C MET A 122 -7.50 1.30 -3.59
N LEU A 123 -6.19 1.31 -3.83
CA LEU A 123 -5.54 1.88 -5.01
C LEU A 123 -5.03 0.76 -5.91
N THR A 124 -5.12 1.00 -7.21
CA THR A 124 -4.53 0.17 -8.26
C THR A 124 -3.59 1.04 -9.10
N GLY A 125 -2.70 0.44 -9.89
CA GLY A 125 -1.87 1.20 -10.82
C GLY A 125 -2.72 1.91 -11.87
N GLN A 126 -3.72 1.23 -12.43
CA GLN A 126 -4.68 1.85 -13.32
C GLN A 126 -5.58 2.86 -12.58
N PRO A 127 -5.55 4.16 -12.94
CA PRO A 127 -6.49 5.13 -12.39
C PRO A 127 -7.90 4.90 -12.93
N ARG A 128 -8.90 5.03 -12.06
CA ARG A 128 -10.32 4.84 -12.41
C ARG A 128 -11.02 6.13 -12.88
N SER A 129 -10.35 7.26 -12.71
CA SER A 129 -10.82 8.58 -13.10
C SER A 129 -9.76 9.28 -13.94
N PRO A 130 -10.16 9.97 -15.03
CA PRO A 130 -9.26 10.89 -15.72
C PRO A 130 -8.79 11.99 -14.77
N ARG A 131 -7.65 12.60 -15.11
CA ARG A 131 -7.06 13.75 -14.37
C ARG A 131 -6.82 13.46 -12.88
N SER A 132 -6.47 12.22 -12.54
CA SER A 132 -6.19 11.80 -11.17
C SER A 132 -4.75 12.11 -10.72
N LEU A 133 -3.89 12.62 -11.59
CA LEU A 133 -2.49 12.95 -11.27
C LEU A 133 -2.34 13.88 -10.06
N PRO A 134 -3.11 14.98 -9.91
CA PRO A 134 -3.02 15.83 -8.72
C PRO A 134 -3.33 15.07 -7.41
N PHE A 135 -4.27 14.12 -7.46
CA PHE A 135 -4.59 13.27 -6.32
C PHE A 135 -3.44 12.34 -5.96
N TYR A 136 -2.85 11.65 -6.93
CA TYR A 136 -1.71 10.77 -6.68
C TYR A 136 -0.46 11.53 -6.21
N LYS A 137 -0.20 12.72 -6.76
CA LYS A 137 0.84 13.63 -6.27
C LYS A 137 0.63 13.98 -4.80
N HIS A 138 -0.61 14.33 -4.44
CA HIS A 138 -0.96 14.70 -3.08
C HIS A 138 -0.79 13.54 -2.07
N ILE A 139 -1.36 12.37 -2.35
CA ILE A 139 -1.36 11.26 -1.38
C ILE A 139 0.00 10.57 -1.21
N THR A 140 0.90 10.74 -2.18
CA THR A 140 2.28 10.20 -2.15
C THR A 140 3.35 11.27 -1.86
N ARG A 141 2.93 12.54 -1.75
CA ARG A 141 3.81 13.72 -1.61
C ARG A 141 4.91 13.78 -2.67
N THR A 142 4.49 13.64 -3.92
CA THR A 142 5.41 13.54 -5.06
C THR A 142 5.36 14.79 -5.94
N HIS A 143 6.53 15.37 -6.17
CA HIS A 143 6.76 16.32 -7.26
C HIS A 143 7.03 15.53 -8.56
N VAL A 144 6.37 15.91 -9.65
CA VAL A 144 6.45 15.19 -10.94
C VAL A 144 7.04 16.12 -11.98
N THR A 145 8.00 15.63 -12.74
CA THR A 145 8.65 16.32 -13.87
C THR A 145 8.49 15.52 -15.16
N ASP A 146 8.33 16.22 -16.27
CA ASP A 146 7.95 15.62 -17.56
C ASP A 146 9.15 15.16 -18.42
N GLU A 147 10.34 15.09 -17.82
CA GLU A 147 11.57 14.64 -18.47
C GLU A 147 12.31 13.63 -17.61
N LEU A 148 12.94 12.65 -18.24
CA LEU A 148 13.81 11.70 -17.54
C LEU A 148 15.11 12.38 -17.07
N PRO A 149 15.78 11.85 -16.03
CA PRO A 149 17.03 12.43 -15.56
C PRO A 149 18.13 12.45 -16.64
N LYS A 150 18.81 13.59 -16.76
CA LYS A 150 19.83 13.83 -17.80
C LYS A 150 21.00 12.85 -17.78
N PHE A 151 21.29 12.19 -16.65
CA PHE A 151 22.38 11.22 -16.59
C PHE A 151 22.15 10.01 -17.50
N TYR A 152 20.89 9.66 -17.82
CA TYR A 152 20.60 8.60 -18.78
C TYR A 152 21.07 8.93 -20.18
N GLU A 153 21.08 10.21 -20.58
CA GLU A 153 21.57 10.64 -21.90
C GLU A 153 23.08 10.42 -22.04
N GLN A 154 23.82 10.42 -20.92
CA GLN A 154 25.27 10.23 -20.88
C GLN A 154 25.67 8.75 -20.99
N MET A 155 24.72 7.82 -20.88
CA MET A 155 24.97 6.39 -21.02
C MET A 155 25.00 6.01 -22.50
N ASP A 156 26.17 5.60 -22.99
CA ASP A 156 26.34 5.07 -24.34
C ASP A 156 25.75 3.65 -24.43
N VAL A 157 24.81 3.49 -25.37
CA VAL A 157 24.10 2.24 -25.63
C VAL A 157 24.08 1.89 -27.12
N GLU A 158 24.75 2.63 -28.00
CA GLU A 158 24.57 2.46 -29.46
C GLU A 158 25.15 1.15 -29.99
N SER A 159 26.31 0.73 -29.47
CA SER A 159 26.92 -0.56 -29.81
C SER A 159 26.02 -1.73 -29.39
N LEU A 160 25.46 -1.64 -28.19
CA LEU A 160 24.53 -2.63 -27.64
C LEU A 160 23.20 -2.64 -28.39
N LEU A 161 22.66 -1.47 -28.72
CA LEU A 161 21.44 -1.31 -29.50
C LEU A 161 21.57 -2.03 -30.84
N THR A 162 22.68 -1.80 -31.54
CA THR A 162 22.98 -2.44 -32.84
C THR A 162 22.96 -3.97 -32.73
N TYR A 163 23.48 -4.52 -31.64
CA TYR A 163 23.52 -5.97 -31.42
C TYR A 163 22.17 -6.56 -30.98
N VAL A 164 21.47 -5.88 -30.05
CA VAL A 164 20.26 -6.40 -29.40
C VAL A 164 19.01 -6.20 -30.26
N LYS A 165 18.93 -5.09 -31.02
CA LYS A 165 17.79 -4.75 -31.86
C LYS A 165 17.32 -5.89 -32.78
N PRO A 166 18.18 -6.51 -33.62
CA PRO A 166 17.71 -7.57 -34.51
C PRO A 166 17.14 -8.78 -33.75
N ILE A 167 17.73 -9.12 -32.60
CA ILE A 167 17.26 -10.23 -31.75
C ILE A 167 15.88 -9.91 -31.17
N LEU A 168 15.66 -8.68 -30.71
CA LEU A 168 14.37 -8.27 -30.16
C LEU A 168 13.28 -8.17 -31.22
N ILE A 169 13.60 -7.68 -32.42
CA ILE A 169 12.65 -7.63 -33.53
C ILE A 169 12.16 -9.05 -33.86
N ASP A 170 13.08 -10.02 -33.99
CA ASP A 170 12.74 -11.42 -34.23
C ASP A 170 11.84 -12.00 -33.12
N ARG A 171 12.13 -11.70 -31.85
CA ARG A 171 11.32 -12.14 -30.71
C ARG A 171 9.92 -11.51 -30.68
N ILE A 172 9.81 -10.22 -31.00
CA ILE A 172 8.53 -9.52 -31.09
C ILE A 172 7.69 -10.13 -32.22
N LEU A 173 8.28 -10.31 -33.41
CA LEU A 173 7.61 -10.90 -34.56
C LEU A 173 7.16 -12.32 -34.28
N THR A 174 8.04 -13.17 -33.75
CA THR A 174 7.71 -14.56 -33.38
C THR A 174 6.50 -14.63 -32.46
N ASN A 175 6.45 -13.76 -31.44
CA ASN A 175 5.32 -13.69 -30.53
C ASN A 175 4.05 -13.16 -31.22
N GLU A 176 4.12 -12.11 -32.05
CA GLU A 176 2.98 -11.57 -32.80
C GLU A 176 2.43 -12.60 -33.82
N TYR A 177 3.28 -13.45 -34.40
CA TYR A 177 2.88 -14.52 -35.31
C TYR A 177 2.25 -15.71 -34.59
N ALA A 178 2.88 -16.21 -33.52
CA ALA A 178 2.34 -17.30 -32.72
C ALA A 178 0.93 -16.97 -32.16
N GLN A 179 0.62 -15.68 -32.00
CA GLN A 179 -0.67 -15.20 -31.52
C GLN A 179 -1.82 -15.31 -32.52
N LYS A 180 -1.56 -15.48 -33.83
CA LYS A 180 -2.61 -15.62 -34.85
C LYS A 180 -3.31 -16.98 -34.83
N ASP A 181 -2.68 -18.00 -34.25
CA ASP A 181 -3.11 -19.40 -34.38
C ASP A 181 -3.85 -19.95 -33.14
N ASP A 182 -4.02 -19.16 -32.07
CA ASP A 182 -4.22 -19.70 -30.71
C ASP A 182 -5.60 -19.46 -30.04
N ILE A 183 -6.67 -19.19 -30.80
CA ILE A 183 -8.02 -19.15 -30.20
C ILE A 183 -8.98 -20.04 -30.99
N PRO A 184 -9.12 -21.32 -30.61
CA PRO A 184 -10.31 -22.09 -30.96
C PRO A 184 -11.53 -21.34 -30.42
N LEU A 185 -12.44 -20.96 -31.33
CA LEU A 185 -13.71 -20.31 -30.98
C LEU A 185 -14.46 -21.07 -29.87
N GLU A 186 -14.23 -22.40 -29.78
CA GLU A 186 -14.80 -23.34 -28.82
C GLU A 186 -14.44 -23.06 -27.33
N ASP A 187 -13.30 -22.45 -27.02
CA ASP A 187 -12.92 -22.09 -25.63
C ASP A 187 -13.60 -20.80 -25.13
N MET A 188 -14.31 -20.08 -26.00
CA MET A 188 -15.11 -18.90 -25.65
C MET A 188 -16.52 -19.23 -25.15
N TYR A 189 -16.92 -20.50 -25.17
CA TYR A 189 -18.24 -20.94 -24.73
C TYR A 189 -18.21 -21.38 -23.26
N ASP A 190 -19.04 -20.74 -22.44
CA ASP A 190 -19.40 -21.33 -21.15
C ASP A 190 -20.38 -22.48 -21.39
N LYS A 191 -20.28 -23.57 -20.62
CA LYS A 191 -21.09 -24.81 -20.79
C LYS A 191 -22.61 -24.59 -20.62
N GLY A 192 -23.08 -23.35 -20.44
CA GLY A 192 -24.47 -22.92 -20.26
C GLY A 192 -25.03 -21.97 -21.33
N GLY A 193 -24.36 -21.75 -22.47
CA GLY A 193 -24.97 -21.16 -23.67
C GLY A 193 -25.32 -19.66 -23.65
N TYR A 194 -25.10 -18.93 -22.55
CA TYR A 194 -25.38 -17.49 -22.47
C TYR A 194 -24.10 -16.64 -22.45
N LYS A 195 -23.96 -15.73 -23.41
CA LYS A 195 -22.86 -14.76 -23.49
C LYS A 195 -23.20 -13.54 -22.64
N VAL A 196 -22.49 -13.28 -21.54
CA VAL A 196 -22.50 -11.94 -20.93
C VAL A 196 -21.31 -11.16 -21.52
N PRO A 197 -21.53 -10.06 -22.27
CA PRO A 197 -20.45 -9.32 -22.95
C PRO A 197 -19.30 -8.87 -22.03
N SER A 198 -19.57 -8.65 -20.74
CA SER A 198 -18.54 -8.30 -19.74
C SER A 198 -17.56 -9.44 -19.47
N ILE A 199 -18.04 -10.69 -19.40
CA ILE A 199 -17.19 -11.87 -19.15
C ILE A 199 -16.27 -12.14 -20.33
N MET A 200 -16.77 -11.96 -21.56
CA MET A 200 -15.95 -12.13 -22.76
C MET A 200 -14.83 -11.08 -22.85
N LYS A 201 -15.15 -9.82 -22.54
CA LYS A 201 -14.15 -8.74 -22.47
C LYS A 201 -13.10 -9.02 -21.40
N GLU A 202 -13.50 -9.47 -20.21
CA GLU A 202 -12.56 -9.79 -19.13
C GLU A 202 -11.65 -10.98 -19.47
N LYS A 203 -12.19 -12.04 -20.11
CA LYS A 203 -11.37 -13.16 -20.59
C LYS A 203 -10.37 -12.70 -21.65
N GLN A 204 -10.80 -11.90 -22.62
CA GLN A 204 -9.92 -11.34 -23.65
C GLN A 204 -8.83 -10.48 -23.03
N LEU A 205 -9.16 -9.63 -22.05
CA LEU A 205 -8.19 -8.83 -21.32
C LEU A 205 -7.11 -9.67 -20.66
N LYS A 206 -7.49 -10.75 -19.97
CA LYS A 206 -6.53 -11.63 -19.32
C LYS A 206 -5.60 -12.31 -20.34
N ILE A 207 -6.13 -12.65 -21.51
CA ILE A 207 -5.33 -13.21 -22.61
C ILE A 207 -4.34 -12.15 -23.14
N ASP A 208 -4.82 -10.93 -23.42
CA ASP A 208 -4.00 -9.83 -23.92
C ASP A 208 -2.90 -9.47 -22.91
N GLN A 209 -3.24 -9.37 -21.62
CA GLN A 209 -2.29 -9.14 -20.54
C GLN A 209 -1.22 -10.25 -20.47
N ARG A 210 -1.63 -11.52 -20.55
CA ARG A 210 -0.68 -12.64 -20.56
C ARG A 210 0.26 -12.58 -21.76
N ARG A 211 -0.26 -12.23 -22.95
CA ARG A 211 0.55 -12.05 -24.17
C ARG A 211 1.56 -10.91 -23.99
N THR A 212 1.11 -9.77 -23.49
CA THR A 212 1.99 -8.64 -23.17
C THR A 212 3.04 -9.04 -22.15
N THR A 213 2.67 -9.70 -21.05
CA THR A 213 3.62 -10.19 -20.04
C THR A 213 4.68 -11.10 -20.65
N ASN A 214 4.30 -12.03 -21.53
CA ASN A 214 5.25 -12.92 -22.20
C ASN A 214 6.24 -12.14 -23.07
N VAL A 215 5.74 -11.25 -23.94
CA VAL A 215 6.59 -10.43 -24.83
C VAL A 215 7.56 -9.56 -24.01
N LEU A 216 7.04 -8.86 -23.00
CA LEU A 216 7.86 -8.01 -22.14
C LEU A 216 8.91 -8.84 -21.36
N THR A 217 8.52 -10.01 -20.85
CA THR A 217 9.43 -10.92 -20.14
C THR A 217 10.55 -11.38 -21.07
N ASP A 218 10.22 -11.79 -22.29
CA ASP A 218 11.19 -12.25 -23.28
C ASP A 218 12.16 -11.14 -23.71
N MET A 219 11.65 -9.92 -23.90
CA MET A 219 12.48 -8.75 -24.19
C MET A 219 13.49 -8.49 -23.07
N VAL A 220 13.02 -8.42 -21.81
CA VAL A 220 13.88 -8.16 -20.65
C VAL A 220 14.88 -9.30 -20.44
N ARG A 221 14.44 -10.56 -20.53
CA ARG A 221 15.33 -11.73 -20.41
C ARG A 221 16.41 -11.72 -21.49
N THR A 222 16.06 -11.40 -22.72
CA THR A 222 17.02 -11.31 -23.83
C THR A 222 18.09 -10.27 -23.53
N ILE A 223 17.69 -9.05 -23.13
CA ILE A 223 18.63 -7.98 -22.79
C ILE A 223 19.51 -8.39 -21.60
N VAL A 224 18.92 -8.90 -20.52
CA VAL A 224 19.66 -9.29 -19.30
C VAL A 224 20.65 -10.42 -19.62
N ASN A 225 20.26 -11.41 -20.41
CA ASN A 225 21.15 -12.53 -20.79
C ASN A 225 22.34 -12.06 -21.62
N VAL A 226 22.12 -11.16 -22.58
CA VAL A 226 23.20 -10.55 -23.38
C VAL A 226 24.16 -9.78 -22.49
N LEU A 227 23.65 -9.07 -21.49
CA LEU A 227 24.47 -8.23 -20.61
C LEU A 227 25.09 -8.96 -19.42
N ALA A 228 24.58 -10.12 -19.02
CA ALA A 228 25.02 -10.88 -17.85
C ALA A 228 26.48 -11.35 -17.93
N GLU A 229 27.04 -11.45 -19.14
CA GLU A 229 28.46 -11.75 -19.34
C GLU A 229 29.35 -10.60 -18.84
N HIS A 230 29.00 -9.36 -19.18
CA HIS A 230 29.80 -8.18 -18.90
C HIS A 230 29.40 -7.45 -17.61
N LYS A 231 28.19 -7.67 -17.11
CA LYS A 231 27.62 -7.00 -15.94
C LYS A 231 27.31 -8.02 -14.83
N PRO A 232 28.18 -8.15 -13.80
CA PRO A 232 28.01 -9.15 -12.73
C PRO A 232 26.71 -9.01 -11.94
N TYR A 233 26.19 -7.79 -11.79
CA TYR A 233 24.94 -7.54 -11.07
C TYR A 233 23.72 -8.11 -11.81
N LEU A 234 23.73 -8.13 -13.15
CA LEU A 234 22.68 -8.71 -13.98
C LEU A 234 22.72 -10.24 -13.97
N ARG A 235 23.90 -10.84 -13.87
CA ARG A 235 24.04 -12.30 -13.72
C ARG A 235 23.39 -12.84 -12.45
N LYS A 236 23.37 -12.02 -11.39
CA LYS A 236 22.74 -12.34 -10.10
C LYS A 236 21.34 -11.73 -9.98
N ALA A 237 20.82 -11.07 -11.01
CA ALA A 237 19.51 -10.45 -10.94
C ALA A 237 18.41 -11.52 -11.00
N LEU A 238 17.32 -11.30 -10.26
CA LEU A 238 16.12 -12.12 -10.36
C LEU A 238 15.13 -11.44 -11.30
N ILE A 239 14.61 -12.21 -12.26
CA ILE A 239 13.55 -11.76 -13.18
C ILE A 239 12.27 -12.50 -12.80
N GLY A 240 11.29 -11.77 -12.33
CA GLY A 240 9.94 -12.27 -12.06
C GLY A 240 8.95 -11.84 -13.14
N SER A 241 7.91 -12.65 -13.34
CA SER A 241 6.76 -12.35 -14.18
C SER A 241 5.48 -12.36 -13.34
N ASP A 242 4.53 -11.48 -13.63
CA ASP A 242 3.26 -11.30 -12.90
C ASP A 242 3.46 -11.14 -11.37
N VAL A 243 4.40 -10.27 -11.00
CA VAL A 243 4.89 -10.11 -9.64
C VAL A 243 3.97 -9.18 -8.83
N PRO A 244 3.43 -9.60 -7.67
CA PRO A 244 2.50 -8.78 -6.89
C PRO A 244 3.23 -7.65 -6.15
N VAL A 245 2.72 -6.42 -6.30
CA VAL A 245 3.21 -5.24 -5.57
C VAL A 245 2.10 -4.68 -4.70
N GLU A 246 2.36 -4.59 -3.41
CA GLU A 246 1.41 -4.12 -2.40
C GLU A 246 2.09 -3.20 -1.40
N ALA A 247 1.43 -2.08 -1.09
CA ALA A 247 1.94 -1.18 -0.07
C ALA A 247 0.84 -0.46 0.68
N TRP A 248 1.03 -0.32 1.99
CA TRP A 248 0.11 0.38 2.87
C TRP A 248 0.75 1.64 3.45
N TRP A 249 -0.03 2.73 3.52
CA TRP A 249 0.37 3.93 4.27
C TRP A 249 -0.83 4.65 4.85
N SER A 250 -0.55 5.57 5.76
CA SER A 250 -1.53 6.50 6.31
C SER A 250 -1.14 7.94 5.98
N LEU A 251 -2.13 8.73 5.57
CA LEU A 251 -2.00 10.13 5.19
C LEU A 251 -2.80 11.00 6.14
N ASN A 252 -2.27 12.16 6.51
CA ASN A 252 -3.07 13.19 7.18
C ASN A 252 -3.80 14.07 6.14
N LEU A 253 -5.13 14.11 6.23
CA LEU A 253 -5.99 14.97 5.40
C LEU A 253 -6.46 16.20 6.21
N ASP A 254 -5.51 16.99 6.73
CA ASP A 254 -5.81 18.17 7.56
C ASP A 254 -6.81 19.12 6.89
N GLY A 255 -7.72 19.70 7.68
CA GLY A 255 -8.65 20.75 7.25
C GLY A 255 -9.96 20.28 6.60
N GLN A 256 -10.07 19.00 6.21
CA GLN A 256 -11.33 18.46 5.72
C GLN A 256 -12.18 17.95 6.89
N LYS A 257 -13.02 18.84 7.47
CA LYS A 257 -14.01 18.46 8.49
C LYS A 257 -15.13 17.65 7.82
N TYR A 258 -15.09 16.33 7.98
CA TYR A 258 -16.15 15.44 7.51
C TYR A 258 -17.25 15.22 8.55
N ASP A 259 -18.48 15.02 8.08
CA ASP A 259 -19.66 14.82 8.93
C ASP A 259 -19.56 13.48 9.69
N ARG A 260 -19.38 13.58 11.01
CA ARG A 260 -18.75 12.58 11.89
C ARG A 260 -19.67 11.44 12.32
N ALA A 261 -20.74 11.13 11.58
CA ALA A 261 -21.80 10.30 12.12
C ALA A 261 -21.65 8.79 11.88
N LYS A 262 -20.77 8.31 10.98
CA LYS A 262 -20.70 6.87 10.64
C LYS A 262 -19.32 6.25 10.43
N TRP A 263 -18.25 7.05 10.33
CA TRP A 263 -16.95 6.55 9.84
C TRP A 263 -15.80 6.97 10.78
N HIS A 264 -15.62 6.18 11.85
CA HIS A 264 -14.44 6.11 12.75
C HIS A 264 -14.04 7.33 13.61
N HIS A 265 -13.55 7.00 14.81
CA HIS A 265 -13.11 7.92 15.87
C HIS A 265 -11.63 8.34 15.78
N ASP A 266 -10.92 8.01 14.70
CA ASP A 266 -9.49 8.28 14.51
C ASP A 266 -9.34 9.53 13.62
N GLN A 267 -9.37 10.70 14.24
CA GLN A 267 -10.05 11.88 13.67
C GLN A 267 -9.37 12.58 12.46
N ASN A 268 -8.16 12.24 12.02
CA ASN A 268 -7.48 12.97 10.92
C ASN A 268 -6.64 12.11 9.93
N THR A 269 -6.45 10.80 10.15
CA THR A 269 -5.58 9.98 9.28
C THR A 269 -6.36 8.99 8.42
N THR A 270 -6.11 9.01 7.13
CA THR A 270 -6.73 8.16 6.13
C THR A 270 -5.73 7.11 5.64
N SER A 271 -6.14 5.84 5.64
CA SER A 271 -5.28 4.73 5.25
C SER A 271 -5.52 4.32 3.80
N PHE A 272 -4.45 4.05 3.06
CA PHE A 272 -4.44 3.62 1.68
C PHE A 272 -3.72 2.27 1.55
N GLN A 273 -4.18 1.43 0.62
CA GLN A 273 -3.50 0.20 0.22
C GLN A 273 -3.42 0.18 -1.31
N PHE A 274 -2.19 0.19 -1.82
CA PHE A 274 -1.92 -0.13 -3.21
C PHE A 274 -1.88 -1.64 -3.40
N ARG A 275 -2.43 -2.11 -4.52
CA ARG A 275 -2.32 -3.49 -4.97
C ARG A 275 -2.35 -3.57 -6.48
N ASP A 276 -1.29 -4.10 -7.07
CA ASP A 276 -1.21 -4.36 -8.49
C ASP A 276 -0.21 -5.50 -8.78
N LYS A 277 -0.05 -5.87 -10.05
CA LYS A 277 0.96 -6.82 -10.50
C LYS A 277 1.85 -6.20 -11.58
N ALA A 278 3.15 -6.20 -11.34
CA ALA A 278 4.12 -5.91 -12.38
C ALA A 278 4.16 -7.09 -13.36
N ALA A 279 4.01 -6.82 -14.65
CA ALA A 279 4.15 -7.83 -15.70
C ALA A 279 5.56 -8.43 -15.66
N VAL A 280 6.58 -7.59 -15.48
CA VAL A 280 7.97 -8.00 -15.32
C VAL A 280 8.61 -7.20 -14.18
N GLN A 281 9.42 -7.85 -13.35
CA GLN A 281 10.23 -7.17 -12.35
C GLN A 281 11.66 -7.73 -12.37
N VAL A 282 12.65 -6.85 -12.37
CA VAL A 282 14.07 -7.19 -12.28
C VAL A 282 14.60 -6.72 -10.94
N LYS A 283 15.11 -7.64 -10.13
CA LYS A 283 15.60 -7.38 -8.77
C LYS A 283 17.07 -7.67 -8.61
N THR A 284 17.71 -6.92 -7.73
CA THR A 284 19.14 -7.02 -7.45
C THR A 284 19.39 -6.95 -5.94
N SER A 285 20.63 -7.25 -5.53
CA SER A 285 21.04 -7.26 -4.13
C SER A 285 21.50 -5.89 -3.61
N LYS A 286 21.59 -4.88 -4.46
CA LYS A 286 22.07 -3.53 -4.12
C LYS A 286 21.10 -2.47 -4.61
N PRO A 287 21.00 -1.32 -3.95
CA PRO A 287 20.15 -0.22 -4.40
C PRO A 287 20.73 0.46 -5.66
N LEU A 288 19.85 1.15 -6.39
CA LEU A 288 20.24 2.16 -7.35
C LEU A 288 20.77 3.42 -6.65
N LYS A 289 21.62 4.18 -7.33
CA LYS A 289 22.15 5.44 -6.84
C LYS A 289 21.07 6.54 -6.82
N SER A 290 21.10 7.41 -5.82
CA SER A 290 20.24 8.60 -5.76
C SER A 290 20.45 9.50 -6.97
N ILE A 291 19.35 9.95 -7.57
CA ILE A 291 19.38 10.83 -8.74
C ILE A 291 19.71 12.26 -8.33
N VAL A 292 19.07 12.73 -7.25
CA VAL A 292 19.29 14.06 -6.67
C VAL A 292 19.48 13.96 -5.16
N ASP A 293 20.21 14.92 -4.59
CA ASP A 293 20.38 15.01 -3.14
C ASP A 293 19.03 15.30 -2.44
N PRO A 294 18.71 14.64 -1.32
CA PRO A 294 17.48 14.89 -0.55
C PRO A 294 17.30 16.34 -0.07
N ASN A 295 18.41 17.07 0.09
CA ASN A 295 18.43 18.47 0.48
C ASN A 295 18.46 19.43 -0.72
N SER A 296 18.40 18.91 -1.94
CA SER A 296 18.28 19.75 -3.14
C SER A 296 16.96 20.54 -3.13
N THR A 297 16.96 21.68 -3.82
CA THR A 297 15.79 22.54 -3.96
C THR A 297 14.61 21.81 -4.61
N LEU A 298 14.88 20.85 -5.51
CA LEU A 298 13.86 20.03 -6.14
C LEU A 298 13.09 19.18 -5.11
N CYS A 299 13.80 18.60 -4.14
CA CYS A 299 13.23 17.84 -3.03
C CYS A 299 12.50 18.71 -1.99
N GLN A 300 12.61 20.04 -2.06
CA GLN A 300 11.94 20.98 -1.16
C GLN A 300 10.75 21.68 -1.82
N THR A 301 10.43 21.32 -3.07
CA THR A 301 9.34 21.94 -3.82
C THR A 301 7.99 21.49 -3.25
N PRO A 302 7.13 22.40 -2.77
CA PRO A 302 5.86 22.02 -2.16
C PRO A 302 4.95 21.32 -3.17
N VAL A 303 4.27 20.27 -2.72
CA VAL A 303 3.31 19.54 -3.55
C VAL A 303 1.92 20.15 -3.36
N PRO A 304 1.21 20.54 -4.44
CA PRO A 304 -0.14 21.08 -4.32
C PRO A 304 -1.08 20.14 -3.57
N LEU A 305 -1.89 20.70 -2.68
CA LEU A 305 -2.92 19.94 -1.97
C LEU A 305 -4.07 19.57 -2.91
N CYS A 306 -4.60 18.36 -2.79
CA CYS A 306 -5.80 17.94 -3.49
C CYS A 306 -7.02 18.11 -2.56
N PRO A 307 -7.97 19.03 -2.87
CA PRO A 307 -9.10 19.31 -2.00
C PRO A 307 -10.21 18.25 -2.07
N TYR A 308 -10.10 17.26 -2.97
CA TYR A 308 -11.12 16.26 -3.20
C TYR A 308 -10.85 14.95 -2.43
N HIS A 309 -11.92 14.33 -1.94
CA HIS A 309 -11.89 13.05 -1.23
C HIS A 309 -11.73 11.87 -2.21
N PRO A 310 -11.16 10.71 -1.80
CA PRO A 310 -10.89 9.58 -2.72
C PRO A 310 -12.06 9.10 -3.61
N PRO A 311 -13.34 9.09 -3.16
CA PRO A 311 -14.48 8.76 -4.02
C PRO A 311 -14.63 9.64 -5.25
N ALA A 312 -14.15 10.89 -5.23
CA ALA A 312 -14.14 11.76 -6.41
C ALA A 312 -13.29 11.16 -7.55
N PHE A 313 -12.32 10.31 -7.22
CA PHE A 313 -11.46 9.59 -8.15
C PHE A 313 -11.87 8.13 -8.34
N LYS A 314 -13.10 7.77 -7.94
CA LYS A 314 -13.63 6.39 -7.93
C LYS A 314 -12.76 5.39 -7.14
N VAL A 315 -12.04 5.90 -6.13
CA VAL A 315 -11.33 5.07 -5.15
C VAL A 315 -12.34 4.68 -4.09
N PHE A 316 -12.42 3.39 -3.76
CA PHE A 316 -13.39 2.87 -2.80
C PHE A 316 -12.67 2.22 -1.63
N THR A 317 -13.34 2.21 -0.49
CA THR A 317 -12.84 1.54 0.70
C THR A 317 -13.14 0.05 0.66
N ASP A 318 -12.20 -0.76 1.13
CA ASP A 318 -12.44 -2.16 1.47
C ASP A 318 -11.91 -2.49 2.87
N ARG A 319 -12.24 -3.70 3.33
CA ARG A 319 -11.76 -4.30 4.57
C ARG A 319 -10.60 -5.22 4.21
N TYR A 320 -9.39 -4.72 4.39
CA TYR A 320 -8.19 -5.41 3.96
C TYR A 320 -7.12 -5.41 5.05
N LEU A 321 -6.25 -6.43 5.02
CA LEU A 321 -5.07 -6.48 5.86
C LEU A 321 -4.00 -5.56 5.25
N PRO A 322 -3.42 -4.61 6.00
CA PRO A 322 -2.26 -3.86 5.52
C PRO A 322 -1.12 -4.79 5.13
N MET A 323 -0.66 -4.67 3.89
CA MET A 323 0.42 -5.49 3.35
C MET A 323 1.54 -4.61 2.78
N GLN A 324 2.78 -5.06 2.98
CA GLN A 324 3.97 -4.58 2.28
C GLN A 324 4.59 -5.76 1.53
N ILE A 325 4.48 -5.74 0.20
CA ILE A 325 5.03 -6.74 -0.70
C ILE A 325 5.66 -5.97 -1.87
N PRO A 326 6.98 -5.79 -1.91
CA PRO A 326 7.63 -5.13 -3.04
C PRO A 326 7.78 -6.06 -4.26
N GLY A 327 7.15 -7.24 -4.26
CA GLY A 327 7.30 -8.29 -5.28
C GLY A 327 7.99 -9.57 -4.83
N HIS A 328 8.44 -9.64 -3.58
CA HIS A 328 8.96 -10.86 -2.96
C HIS A 328 8.59 -10.86 -1.48
N TRP A 329 8.71 -12.00 -0.81
CA TRP A 329 8.57 -12.06 0.64
C TRP A 329 9.91 -11.77 1.32
N HIS A 330 9.85 -11.15 2.51
CA HIS A 330 11.07 -10.75 3.20
C HIS A 330 12.00 -11.94 3.51
N GLY A 331 13.28 -11.81 3.14
CA GLY A 331 14.34 -12.80 3.37
C GLY A 331 14.89 -13.50 2.12
N GLU A 332 14.54 -13.04 0.91
CA GLU A 332 15.01 -13.63 -0.37
C GLU A 332 16.35 -13.05 -0.89
N GLY A 333 16.90 -12.01 -0.26
CA GLY A 333 18.24 -11.47 -0.53
C GLY A 333 18.39 -10.60 -1.78
N HIS A 334 17.31 -10.39 -2.52
CA HIS A 334 17.23 -9.51 -3.69
C HIS A 334 16.24 -8.39 -3.40
N ASP A 335 16.60 -7.59 -2.38
CA ASP A 335 15.69 -6.66 -1.74
C ASP A 335 15.43 -5.39 -2.58
N PHE A 336 16.23 -5.13 -3.62
CA PHE A 336 16.20 -3.87 -4.36
C PHE A 336 15.66 -4.04 -5.77
N ASN A 337 14.69 -3.21 -6.15
CA ASN A 337 14.20 -3.18 -7.52
C ASN A 337 15.17 -2.46 -8.46
N LEU A 338 15.41 -3.05 -9.64
CA LEU A 338 16.11 -2.39 -10.75
C LEU A 338 15.10 -1.82 -11.76
N LEU A 339 14.13 -2.62 -12.18
CA LEU A 339 13.13 -2.26 -13.19
C LEU A 339 11.82 -3.01 -12.96
N SER A 340 10.71 -2.28 -12.93
CA SER A 340 9.35 -2.84 -12.96
C SER A 340 8.63 -2.41 -14.22
N ILE A 341 8.00 -3.34 -14.94
CA ILE A 341 7.17 -3.06 -16.11
C ILE A 341 5.74 -3.49 -15.83
N TYR A 342 4.78 -2.57 -15.98
CA TYR A 342 3.35 -2.85 -15.84
C TYR A 342 2.67 -2.93 -17.22
N SER A 343 1.67 -3.79 -17.36
CA SER A 343 0.85 -3.85 -18.58
C SER A 343 -0.24 -2.77 -18.54
N MET A 344 -0.33 -1.94 -19.59
CA MET A 344 -1.45 -1.01 -19.77
C MET A 344 -2.62 -1.57 -20.59
N ASP A 345 -2.67 -2.87 -20.89
CA ASP A 345 -3.75 -3.46 -21.71
C ASP A 345 -5.14 -3.18 -21.11
N SER A 346 -5.25 -3.13 -19.78
CA SER A 346 -6.51 -2.81 -19.11
C SER A 346 -6.95 -1.36 -19.34
N LEU A 347 -6.00 -0.43 -19.42
CA LEU A 347 -6.31 0.97 -19.74
C LEU A 347 -6.73 1.11 -21.21
N CYS A 348 -6.06 0.41 -22.13
CA CYS A 348 -6.37 0.44 -23.55
C CYS A 348 -7.77 -0.13 -23.88
N GLN A 349 -8.21 -1.18 -23.19
CA GLN A 349 -9.59 -1.71 -23.37
C GLN A 349 -10.67 -0.77 -22.85
N HIS A 350 -10.36 0.05 -21.84
CA HIS A 350 -11.20 1.13 -21.34
C HIS A 350 -10.99 2.45 -22.10
N GLY A 351 -10.23 2.44 -23.20
CA GLY A 351 -9.85 3.63 -23.98
C GLY A 351 -11.02 4.46 -24.54
N SER A 352 -12.27 3.97 -24.45
CA SER A 352 -13.45 4.82 -24.66
C SER A 352 -13.61 5.93 -23.63
N ASP A 353 -13.00 5.78 -22.45
CA ASP A 353 -13.23 6.64 -21.29
C ASP A 353 -12.16 7.73 -21.13
N PHE A 354 -11.07 7.66 -21.90
CA PHE A 354 -9.97 8.62 -21.86
C PHE A 354 -9.69 9.12 -23.28
N ASN A 355 -9.72 10.43 -23.47
CA ASN A 355 -9.18 11.03 -24.69
C ASN A 355 -7.65 11.11 -24.62
N GLU A 356 -7.00 11.50 -25.73
CA GLU A 356 -5.54 11.62 -25.81
C GLU A 356 -4.96 12.54 -24.72
N ASP A 357 -5.66 13.64 -24.40
CA ASP A 357 -5.26 14.61 -23.36
C ASP A 357 -5.32 14.04 -21.94
N GLU A 358 -6.12 13.00 -21.71
CA GLU A 358 -6.32 12.37 -20.39
C GLU A 358 -5.49 11.10 -20.22
N LEU A 359 -5.04 10.50 -21.32
CA LEU A 359 -4.24 9.28 -21.31
C LEU A 359 -2.88 9.50 -20.63
N LEU A 360 -2.11 10.50 -21.08
CA LEU A 360 -0.77 10.75 -20.54
C LEU A 360 -0.78 11.06 -19.03
N PRO A 361 -1.62 11.97 -18.50
CA PRO A 361 -1.74 12.19 -17.05
C PRO A 361 -2.16 10.94 -16.27
N SER A 362 -2.96 10.06 -16.88
CA SER A 362 -3.40 8.80 -16.26
C SER A 362 -2.25 7.79 -16.19
N LEU A 363 -1.42 7.71 -17.23
CA LEU A 363 -0.20 6.90 -17.22
C LEU A 363 0.85 7.43 -16.23
N MET A 364 1.02 8.76 -16.15
CA MET A 364 1.87 9.39 -15.13
C MET A 364 1.38 9.08 -13.71
N SER A 365 0.06 9.07 -13.51
CA SER A 365 -0.55 8.70 -12.22
C SER A 365 -0.21 7.27 -11.84
N TRP A 366 -0.25 6.35 -12.81
CA TRP A 366 0.15 4.96 -12.62
C TRP A 366 1.61 4.86 -12.17
N ILE A 367 2.53 5.49 -12.90
CA ILE A 367 3.96 5.49 -12.58
C ILE A 367 4.20 6.03 -11.16
N VAL A 368 3.60 7.17 -10.81
CA VAL A 368 3.74 7.77 -9.46
C VAL A 368 3.26 6.80 -8.38
N ASN A 369 2.08 6.20 -8.57
CA ASN A 369 1.47 5.32 -7.57
C ASN A 369 2.25 4.01 -7.42
N ALA A 370 2.60 3.37 -8.53
CA ALA A 370 3.35 2.12 -8.55
C ALA A 370 4.78 2.29 -8.01
N GLY A 371 5.51 3.30 -8.49
CA GLY A 371 6.86 3.62 -8.01
C GLY A 371 6.89 3.96 -6.52
N HIS A 372 5.90 4.72 -6.03
CA HIS A 372 5.75 4.99 -4.61
C HIS A 372 5.50 3.72 -3.81
N ALA A 373 4.51 2.92 -4.22
CA ALA A 373 4.12 1.71 -3.50
C ALA A 373 5.27 0.70 -3.43
N GLU A 374 5.95 0.47 -4.55
CA GLU A 374 7.08 -0.45 -4.62
C GLU A 374 8.21 -0.05 -3.65
N LEU A 375 8.63 1.22 -3.69
CA LEU A 375 9.70 1.70 -2.82
C LEU A 375 9.27 1.82 -1.35
N LEU A 376 8.00 2.12 -1.09
CA LEU A 376 7.47 2.13 0.27
C LEU A 376 7.52 0.73 0.88
N ALA A 377 7.08 -0.28 0.14
CA ALA A 377 7.15 -1.67 0.59
C ALA A 377 8.60 -2.13 0.79
N GLN A 378 9.49 -1.74 -0.12
CA GLN A 378 10.93 -1.97 0.00
C GLN A 378 11.52 -1.27 1.24
N ALA A 379 11.13 -0.02 1.52
CA ALA A 379 11.59 0.71 2.69
C ALA A 379 11.22 -0.03 4.00
N TYR A 380 10.00 -0.57 4.08
CA TYR A 380 9.59 -1.39 5.22
C TYR A 380 10.44 -2.65 5.36
N TYR A 381 10.88 -3.27 4.26
CA TYR A 381 11.75 -4.45 4.30
C TYR A 381 13.16 -4.13 4.79
N LEU A 382 13.60 -2.89 4.60
CA LEU A 382 14.87 -2.35 5.08
C LEU A 382 14.79 -1.86 6.54
N GLY A 383 13.61 -1.98 7.18
CA GLY A 383 13.38 -1.61 8.58
C GLY A 383 12.89 -0.17 8.79
N PHE A 384 12.71 0.61 7.73
CA PHE A 384 12.03 1.90 7.80
C PHE A 384 10.52 1.70 8.07
N SER A 385 9.83 2.76 8.45
CA SER A 385 8.36 2.76 8.57
C SER A 385 7.83 4.17 8.54
N MET A 386 6.51 4.34 8.58
CA MET A 386 5.90 5.65 8.76
C MET A 386 6.50 6.47 9.92
N TRP A 387 7.05 5.85 10.99
CA TRP A 387 7.68 6.55 12.11
C TRP A 387 9.18 6.81 11.96
N ARG A 388 9.89 6.05 11.13
CA ARG A 388 11.33 6.17 10.90
C ARG A 388 11.59 6.34 9.41
N GLU A 389 11.91 7.57 9.04
CA GLU A 389 12.20 7.96 7.67
C GLU A 389 13.42 7.21 7.09
N PRO A 390 13.49 7.08 5.76
CA PRO A 390 14.68 6.62 5.06
C PRO A 390 15.90 7.47 5.42
N THR A 391 17.02 6.83 5.73
CA THR A 391 18.31 7.50 5.97
C THR A 391 19.05 7.83 4.66
N TYR A 392 18.60 7.25 3.56
CA TYR A 392 19.06 7.47 2.20
C TYR A 392 17.88 7.31 1.23
N PRO A 393 17.91 7.94 0.04
CA PRO A 393 16.84 7.79 -0.94
C PRO A 393 16.78 6.39 -1.51
N LEU A 394 15.57 5.93 -1.78
CA LEU A 394 15.34 4.71 -2.57
C LEU A 394 14.87 5.10 -3.97
N ILE A 395 15.28 4.32 -4.97
CA ILE A 395 15.06 4.65 -6.38
C ILE A 395 14.47 3.42 -7.06
N ALA A 396 13.39 3.63 -7.81
CA ALA A 396 12.75 2.63 -8.64
C ALA A 396 12.65 3.16 -10.07
N GLN A 397 12.88 2.27 -11.02
CA GLN A 397 12.61 2.53 -12.42
C GLN A 397 11.37 1.75 -12.82
N THR A 398 10.40 2.44 -13.41
CA THR A 398 9.10 1.89 -13.75
C THR A 398 8.81 2.17 -15.21
N ALA A 399 8.35 1.18 -15.96
CA ALA A 399 7.78 1.37 -17.28
C ALA A 399 6.34 0.88 -17.31
N VAL A 400 5.53 1.48 -18.17
CA VAL A 400 4.18 1.02 -18.44
C VAL A 400 4.08 0.78 -19.95
N SER A 401 3.65 -0.42 -20.36
CA SER A 401 3.63 -0.82 -21.77
C SER A 401 2.48 -1.76 -22.13
N ASN A 402 2.02 -1.71 -23.38
CA ASN A 402 1.14 -2.73 -24.00
C ASN A 402 1.88 -3.45 -25.14
N ARG A 403 3.19 -3.66 -24.99
CA ARG A 403 4.19 -4.09 -25.99
C ARG A 403 4.50 -3.08 -27.11
N ARG A 404 3.52 -2.27 -27.52
CA ARG A 404 3.67 -1.27 -28.60
C ARG A 404 4.01 0.10 -28.06
N GLN A 405 3.20 0.60 -27.13
CA GLN A 405 3.37 1.91 -26.53
C GLN A 405 4.15 1.77 -25.22
N TRP A 406 4.95 2.78 -24.91
CA TRP A 406 5.85 2.79 -23.77
C TRP A 406 5.88 4.16 -23.14
N ILE A 407 5.85 4.18 -21.82
CA ILE A 407 6.15 5.34 -21.01
C ILE A 407 7.08 4.89 -19.89
N PHE A 408 8.11 5.67 -19.62
CA PHE A 408 9.17 5.37 -18.67
C PHE A 408 9.10 6.37 -17.52
N GLY A 409 9.43 5.89 -16.32
CA GLY A 409 9.42 6.68 -15.12
C GLY A 409 10.55 6.28 -14.18
N VAL A 410 11.04 7.27 -13.44
CA VAL A 410 12.00 7.06 -12.36
C VAL A 410 11.45 7.74 -11.13
N TYR A 411 11.30 6.98 -10.06
CA TYR A 411 10.79 7.48 -8.80
C TYR A 411 11.91 7.48 -7.76
N GLN A 412 12.08 8.59 -7.06
CA GLN A 412 12.96 8.72 -5.90
C GLN A 412 12.12 8.96 -4.64
N LEU A 413 12.16 8.01 -3.72
CA LEU A 413 11.51 8.05 -2.42
C LEU A 413 12.46 8.67 -1.39
N ASN A 414 12.09 9.85 -0.92
CA ASN A 414 12.80 10.62 0.10
C ASN A 414 12.07 10.63 1.45
N THR A 415 10.75 10.43 1.47
CA THR A 415 9.91 10.45 2.68
C THR A 415 8.74 9.46 2.61
N ILE A 416 8.41 8.87 3.76
CA ILE A 416 7.29 7.96 3.97
C ILE A 416 6.39 8.36 5.15
N SER A 417 6.73 9.42 5.91
CA SER A 417 5.94 9.92 7.05
C SER A 417 4.71 10.73 6.63
N HIS A 418 3.87 10.17 5.75
CA HIS A 418 2.67 10.83 5.21
C HIS A 418 1.59 11.15 6.27
N PHE A 419 1.66 10.49 7.44
CA PHE A 419 0.75 10.70 8.56
C PHE A 419 0.96 12.04 9.26
N LYS A 420 2.10 12.71 9.04
CA LYS A 420 2.31 14.07 9.55
C LYS A 420 1.50 15.06 8.72
N PRO A 421 1.15 16.25 9.21
CA PRO A 421 0.67 17.35 8.37
C PRO A 421 1.61 17.69 7.21
N HIS A 422 1.10 18.39 6.20
CA HIS A 422 1.92 18.81 5.05
C HIS A 422 2.98 19.86 5.46
N ASP A 423 2.62 20.76 6.38
CA ASP A 423 3.53 21.81 6.90
C ASP A 423 4.59 21.27 7.87
N ALA A 424 4.49 20.00 8.28
CA ALA A 424 5.50 19.34 9.10
C ALA A 424 6.66 18.77 8.27
N GLN A 425 6.47 18.56 6.97
CA GLN A 425 7.43 17.86 6.12
C GLN A 425 8.07 18.83 5.12
N THR A 426 9.40 18.96 5.19
CA THR A 426 10.18 19.84 4.31
C THR A 426 10.65 19.16 3.03
N THR A 427 10.65 17.82 3.01
CA THR A 427 11.17 17.00 1.92
C THR A 427 10.04 16.29 1.19
N THR A 428 10.09 16.28 -0.13
CA THR A 428 9.12 15.65 -1.02
C THR A 428 9.76 14.55 -1.85
N ASN A 429 8.95 13.58 -2.27
CA ASN A 429 9.35 12.57 -3.24
C ASN A 429 9.40 13.19 -4.64
N ILE A 430 10.15 12.56 -5.55
CA ILE A 430 10.27 13.04 -6.94
C ILE A 430 10.00 11.90 -7.90
N CYS A 431 9.30 12.20 -9.00
CA CYS A 431 9.08 11.28 -10.09
C CYS A 431 9.35 11.98 -11.43
N TRP A 432 10.29 11.43 -12.19
CA TRP A 432 10.57 11.83 -13.56
C TRP A 432 9.81 10.92 -14.51
N VAL A 433 9.13 11.45 -15.52
CA VAL A 433 8.33 10.65 -16.46
C VAL A 433 8.63 11.09 -17.89
N SER A 434 8.79 10.12 -18.80
CA SER A 434 8.97 10.38 -20.23
C SER A 434 7.63 10.72 -20.91
N PRO A 435 7.64 11.28 -22.13
CA PRO A 435 6.47 11.23 -23.00
C PRO A 435 6.07 9.79 -23.33
N LEU A 436 4.83 9.62 -23.79
CA LEU A 436 4.34 8.36 -24.37
C LEU A 436 4.95 8.16 -25.76
N MET A 437 5.55 7.00 -26.02
CA MET A 437 6.22 6.68 -27.28
C MET A 437 5.71 5.35 -27.84
N ASN A 438 5.63 5.25 -29.15
CA ASN A 438 5.39 3.96 -29.83
C ASN A 438 6.74 3.33 -30.18
N LEU A 439 6.90 2.03 -29.90
CA LEU A 439 8.03 1.19 -30.30
C LEU A 439 7.93 0.80 -31.78
N TYR A 440 6.73 0.54 -32.28
CA TYR A 440 6.39 0.28 -33.68
C TYR A 440 4.92 0.58 -33.90
N ASP A 441 4.52 0.87 -35.14
CA ASP A 441 3.13 1.20 -35.47
C ASP A 441 2.29 -0.06 -35.67
N ARG A 442 2.78 -0.98 -36.52
CA ARG A 442 2.08 -2.21 -36.91
C ARG A 442 3.04 -3.24 -37.48
N VAL A 443 2.55 -4.47 -37.59
CA VAL A 443 3.25 -5.58 -38.26
C VAL A 443 2.68 -5.75 -39.66
N GLU A 444 3.51 -5.59 -40.69
CA GLU A 444 3.12 -5.79 -42.09
C GLU A 444 4.16 -6.66 -42.80
N ASN A 445 3.69 -7.67 -43.54
CA ASN A 445 4.54 -8.54 -44.39
C ASN A 445 5.76 -9.18 -43.71
N GLY A 446 5.73 -9.45 -42.40
CA GLY A 446 6.89 -10.01 -41.69
C GLY A 446 7.74 -8.99 -40.97
N GLU A 447 7.42 -7.70 -41.07
CA GLU A 447 8.28 -6.62 -40.60
C GLU A 447 7.53 -5.67 -39.66
N LEU A 448 8.29 -5.05 -38.75
CA LEU A 448 7.80 -4.00 -37.87
C LEU A 448 7.90 -2.65 -38.58
N VAL A 449 6.75 -2.01 -38.83
CA VAL A 449 6.69 -0.71 -39.50
C VAL A 449 7.02 0.40 -38.52
N ASN A 450 7.88 1.35 -38.94
CA ASN A 450 8.30 2.52 -38.16
C ASN A 450 8.85 2.16 -36.78
N PHE A 451 9.80 1.21 -36.72
CA PHE A 451 10.44 0.85 -35.46
C PHE A 451 11.22 2.02 -34.87
N ASN A 452 10.91 2.36 -33.61
CA ASN A 452 11.48 3.49 -32.88
C ASN A 452 12.62 3.02 -31.96
N ASP A 453 13.85 3.37 -32.33
CA ASP A 453 15.05 3.01 -31.57
C ASP A 453 15.13 3.70 -30.20
N ASP A 454 14.51 4.86 -30.01
CA ASP A 454 14.60 5.61 -28.75
C ASP A 454 13.94 4.89 -27.59
N VAL A 455 12.84 4.17 -27.84
CA VAL A 455 12.19 3.33 -26.83
C VAL A 455 13.15 2.23 -26.34
N LEU A 456 13.88 1.60 -27.27
CA LEU A 456 14.84 0.57 -26.92
C LEU A 456 16.06 1.17 -26.20
N ARG A 457 16.54 2.36 -26.61
CA ARG A 457 17.59 3.09 -25.88
C ARG A 457 17.20 3.32 -24.42
N HIS A 458 15.98 3.78 -24.15
CA HIS A 458 15.49 3.98 -22.78
C HIS A 458 15.50 2.68 -21.98
N LEU A 459 14.98 1.59 -22.55
CA LEU A 459 14.97 0.28 -21.89
C LEU A 459 16.39 -0.23 -21.58
N LEU A 460 17.32 -0.09 -22.52
CA LEU A 460 18.73 -0.48 -22.34
C LEU A 460 19.40 0.36 -21.24
N ARG A 461 19.19 1.68 -21.26
CA ARG A 461 19.71 2.61 -20.23
C ARG A 461 19.20 2.27 -18.83
N PHE A 462 17.93 1.87 -18.73
CA PHE A 462 17.32 1.47 -17.46
C PHE A 462 18.00 0.20 -16.89
N ILE A 463 18.18 -0.83 -17.72
CA ILE A 463 18.83 -2.09 -17.32
C ILE A 463 20.34 -1.91 -17.05
N LEU A 464 21.01 -1.00 -17.76
CA LEU A 464 22.43 -0.69 -17.58
C LEU A 464 22.74 0.19 -16.38
N ASN A 465 21.73 0.78 -15.73
CA ASN A 465 21.94 1.61 -14.55
C ASN A 465 22.39 0.72 -13.38
N GLU A 466 23.70 0.73 -13.14
CA GLU A 466 24.34 -0.21 -12.22
C GLU A 466 23.93 0.08 -10.76
N PRO A 467 23.45 -0.94 -10.02
CA PRO A 467 23.16 -0.79 -8.60
C PRO A 467 24.46 -0.68 -7.79
N ILE A 468 24.64 0.45 -7.13
CA ILE A 468 25.83 0.79 -6.36
C ILE A 468 25.41 1.16 -4.94
N MET A 469 25.97 0.45 -3.97
CA MET A 469 25.86 0.82 -2.56
C MET A 469 26.91 1.87 -2.24
N GLU A 470 26.49 3.05 -1.81
CA GLU A 470 27.41 4.07 -1.31
C GLU A 470 28.10 3.57 -0.03
N PRO A 471 29.42 3.82 0.16
CA PRO A 471 30.19 3.26 1.29
C PRO A 471 29.62 3.57 2.68
N ASN A 472 28.92 4.70 2.81
CA ASN A 472 28.39 5.19 4.09
C ASN A 472 26.95 4.75 4.36
N TRP A 473 26.33 3.97 3.48
CA TRP A 473 24.95 3.53 3.65
C TRP A 473 24.89 2.28 4.53
N ASN A 474 24.29 2.42 5.71
CA ASN A 474 23.75 1.27 6.42
C ASN A 474 22.38 0.93 5.80
N LEU A 475 22.31 -0.16 5.02
CA LEU A 475 21.11 -0.53 4.27
C LEU A 475 19.92 -0.85 5.18
N THR A 476 20.16 -1.39 6.37
CA THR A 476 19.13 -1.78 7.33
C THR A 476 19.38 -1.16 8.70
N PRO A 477 19.33 0.18 8.82
CA PRO A 477 19.82 0.91 9.99
C PRO A 477 19.00 0.66 11.25
N TYR A 478 17.77 0.17 11.09
CA TYR A 478 16.84 -0.09 12.17
C TYR A 478 16.52 -1.57 12.34
N VAL A 479 17.26 -2.47 11.71
CA VAL A 479 17.08 -3.92 11.88
C VAL A 479 18.14 -4.42 12.84
N GLU A 480 17.70 -5.01 13.96
CA GLU A 480 18.61 -5.57 14.95
C GLU A 480 19.15 -6.93 14.49
N ASP A 481 20.38 -7.27 14.88
CA ASP A 481 20.86 -8.63 14.71
C ASP A 481 20.14 -9.56 15.69
N ILE A 482 19.29 -10.42 15.12
CA ILE A 482 18.50 -11.40 15.86
C ILE A 482 19.21 -12.75 16.02
N SER A 483 20.48 -12.87 15.62
CA SER A 483 21.27 -14.11 15.71
C SER A 483 21.29 -14.68 17.14
N ASN A 484 21.41 -13.82 18.15
CA ASN A 484 21.49 -14.17 19.57
C ASN A 484 20.12 -14.35 20.24
N ILE A 485 19.02 -14.17 19.51
CA ILE A 485 17.68 -14.39 20.05
C ILE A 485 17.37 -15.89 20.11
N ASP A 486 16.65 -16.28 21.16
CA ASP A 486 16.18 -17.65 21.38
C ASP A 486 15.47 -18.26 20.16
N GLU A 487 15.74 -19.54 19.87
CA GLU A 487 15.19 -20.22 18.69
C GLU A 487 13.67 -20.39 18.75
N ARG A 488 13.07 -20.51 19.95
CA ARG A 488 11.61 -20.57 20.09
C ARG A 488 10.98 -19.24 19.68
N TYR A 489 11.64 -18.12 20.00
CA TYR A 489 11.23 -16.78 19.55
C TYR A 489 11.32 -16.63 18.03
N LYS A 490 12.43 -17.07 17.42
CA LYS A 490 12.58 -17.07 15.96
C LYS A 490 11.53 -17.95 15.26
N LYS A 491 11.22 -19.13 15.81
CA LYS A 491 10.15 -20.02 15.32
C LYS A 491 8.78 -19.32 15.41
N PHE A 492 8.50 -18.65 16.53
CA PHE A 492 7.28 -17.88 16.71
C PHE A 492 7.11 -16.80 15.63
N ILE A 493 8.11 -15.93 15.44
CA ILE A 493 8.07 -14.86 14.44
C ILE A 493 7.86 -15.43 13.05
N ARG A 494 8.62 -16.46 12.69
CA ARG A 494 8.54 -17.09 11.38
C ARG A 494 7.13 -17.59 11.12
N ASN A 495 6.59 -18.38 12.03
CA ASN A 495 5.24 -18.94 11.90
C ASN A 495 4.18 -17.83 11.85
N LEU A 496 4.32 -16.79 12.65
CA LEU A 496 3.38 -15.66 12.65
C LEU A 496 3.41 -14.87 11.34
N TYR A 497 4.60 -14.67 10.78
CA TYR A 497 4.76 -14.07 9.45
C TYR A 497 4.18 -14.98 8.36
N GLU A 498 4.36 -16.30 8.44
CA GLU A 498 3.72 -17.25 7.53
C GLU A 498 2.19 -17.20 7.62
N VAL A 499 1.59 -16.96 8.80
CA VAL A 499 0.13 -16.73 8.90
C VAL A 499 -0.30 -15.52 8.09
N VAL A 500 0.48 -14.43 8.08
CA VAL A 500 0.21 -13.23 7.25
C VAL A 500 0.34 -13.56 5.76
N LYS A 501 1.34 -14.38 5.36
CA LYS A 501 1.50 -14.80 3.96
C LYS A 501 0.39 -15.74 3.49
N LEU A 502 0.00 -16.69 4.34
CA LEU A 502 -0.95 -17.75 4.06
C LEU A 502 -2.39 -17.29 4.09
N GLU A 503 -2.67 -16.12 4.69
CA GLU A 503 -3.94 -15.47 4.48
C GLU A 503 -4.02 -15.09 3.00
N LYS A 504 -4.54 -16.03 2.20
CA LYS A 504 -5.05 -15.72 0.87
C LYS A 504 -5.94 -14.52 1.09
N GLN A 505 -5.63 -13.47 0.34
CA GLN A 505 -6.21 -12.14 0.47
C GLN A 505 -7.69 -12.19 0.13
N ASP A 506 -8.44 -12.66 1.11
CA ASP A 506 -9.75 -13.21 0.90
C ASP A 506 -10.73 -12.06 0.99
N SER A 507 -11.40 -11.82 -0.14
CA SER A 507 -12.27 -10.68 -0.38
C SER A 507 -13.29 -10.50 0.75
N ARG A 508 -13.95 -9.34 0.77
CA ARG A 508 -15.14 -9.10 1.60
C ARG A 508 -16.14 -10.28 1.62
N GLU A 509 -16.21 -11.07 0.54
CA GLU A 509 -17.07 -12.24 0.43
C GLU A 509 -16.57 -13.43 1.25
N HIS A 510 -15.27 -13.72 1.26
CA HIS A 510 -14.71 -14.75 2.12
C HIS A 510 -14.81 -14.36 3.60
N HIS A 511 -14.58 -13.09 3.93
CA HIS A 511 -14.81 -12.60 5.30
C HIS A 511 -16.26 -12.81 5.73
N ARG A 512 -17.23 -12.56 4.84
CA ARG A 512 -18.65 -12.86 5.08
C ARG A 512 -18.91 -14.36 5.22
N TRP A 513 -18.37 -15.17 4.33
CA TRP A 513 -18.50 -16.63 4.35
C TRP A 513 -17.93 -17.23 5.65
N ALA A 514 -16.70 -16.85 6.01
CA ALA A 514 -16.04 -17.31 7.23
C ALA A 514 -16.80 -16.86 8.49
N LYS A 515 -17.38 -15.66 8.48
CA LYS A 515 -18.24 -15.20 9.59
C LYS A 515 -19.53 -16.02 9.69
N ILE A 516 -20.16 -16.35 8.56
CA ILE A 516 -21.40 -17.15 8.53
C ILE A 516 -21.16 -18.59 9.01
N HIS A 517 -19.99 -19.17 8.74
CA HIS A 517 -19.74 -20.60 9.00
C HIS A 517 -18.80 -20.89 10.18
N HIS A 518 -18.02 -19.93 10.66
CA HIS A 518 -16.96 -20.17 11.65
C HIS A 518 -16.86 -19.10 12.77
N ASP A 519 -17.81 -18.16 12.83
CA ASP A 519 -17.85 -17.00 13.76
C ASP A 519 -16.63 -16.05 13.71
N THR A 520 -15.54 -16.44 13.06
CA THR A 520 -14.23 -15.76 13.01
C THR A 520 -13.47 -16.11 11.72
N THR A 521 -12.59 -15.23 11.26
CA THR A 521 -11.74 -15.43 10.07
C THR A 521 -10.65 -16.48 10.31
N VAL A 522 -10.10 -17.07 9.24
CA VAL A 522 -8.96 -18.00 9.32
C VAL A 522 -7.74 -17.32 9.93
N PHE A 523 -7.39 -16.10 9.51
CA PHE A 523 -6.32 -15.31 10.11
C PHE A 523 -6.46 -15.20 11.63
N ASN A 524 -7.58 -14.65 12.12
CA ASN A 524 -7.82 -14.48 13.56
C ASN A 524 -7.68 -15.77 14.36
N ARG A 525 -8.17 -16.91 13.84
CA ARG A 525 -8.01 -18.21 14.51
C ARG A 525 -6.54 -18.60 14.60
N ARG A 526 -5.81 -18.52 13.48
CA ARG A 526 -4.38 -18.85 13.43
C ARG A 526 -3.53 -17.90 14.27
N TYR A 527 -3.81 -16.60 14.21
CA TYR A 527 -3.14 -15.58 15.01
C TYR A 527 -3.38 -15.81 16.51
N ALA A 528 -4.64 -15.99 16.93
CA ALA A 528 -4.97 -16.26 18.33
C ALA A 528 -4.36 -17.57 18.83
N MET A 529 -4.32 -18.60 17.98
CA MET A 529 -3.66 -19.87 18.29
C MET A 529 -2.15 -19.67 18.46
N MET A 530 -1.49 -18.97 17.54
CA MET A 530 -0.06 -18.66 17.60
C MET A 530 0.29 -17.83 18.84
N THR A 531 -0.46 -16.78 19.15
CA THR A 531 -0.21 -15.97 20.35
C THR A 531 -0.50 -16.72 21.64
N THR A 532 -1.41 -17.69 21.64
CA THR A 532 -1.65 -18.56 22.80
C THR A 532 -0.52 -19.57 23.01
N LEU A 533 -0.05 -20.22 21.93
CA LEU A 533 1.04 -21.21 21.99
C LEU A 533 2.37 -20.61 22.45
N PHE A 534 2.59 -19.34 22.15
CA PHE A 534 3.79 -18.59 22.51
C PHE A 534 3.46 -17.46 23.49
N LYS A 535 2.48 -17.66 24.37
CA LYS A 535 1.97 -16.61 25.27
C LYS A 535 3.06 -16.00 26.14
N ASP A 536 3.98 -16.81 26.66
CA ASP A 536 5.11 -16.37 27.49
C ASP A 536 6.00 -15.40 26.71
N ILE A 537 6.40 -15.78 25.49
CA ILE A 537 7.16 -14.93 24.58
C ILE A 537 6.43 -13.62 24.27
N VAL A 538 5.14 -13.72 23.96
CA VAL A 538 4.25 -12.60 23.67
C VAL A 538 4.17 -11.62 24.85
N PHE A 539 3.93 -12.12 26.06
CA PHE A 539 3.80 -11.31 27.28
C PHE A 539 5.10 -10.64 27.69
N ASP A 540 6.24 -11.32 27.47
CA ASP A 540 7.55 -10.81 27.90
C ASP A 540 8.12 -9.75 26.95
N ASN A 541 7.73 -9.78 25.66
CA ASN A 541 8.38 -8.96 24.64
C ASN A 541 7.52 -7.81 24.11
N TRP A 542 6.19 -7.95 24.06
CA TRP A 542 5.32 -6.98 23.36
C TRP A 542 4.38 -6.23 24.33
N PRO A 543 4.05 -4.95 24.05
CA PRO A 543 3.12 -4.17 24.88
C PRO A 543 1.73 -4.82 24.99
N ARG A 544 1.19 -4.91 26.21
CA ARG A 544 -0.13 -5.52 26.48
C ARG A 544 -1.26 -4.90 25.64
N GLU A 545 -1.21 -3.59 25.42
CA GLU A 545 -2.17 -2.84 24.63
C GLU A 545 -2.26 -3.26 23.15
N TRP A 546 -1.23 -3.89 22.56
CA TRP A 546 -1.29 -4.35 21.17
C TRP A 546 -2.20 -5.56 20.97
N TYR A 547 -2.61 -6.21 22.05
CA TYR A 547 -3.41 -7.42 22.02
C TYR A 547 -4.85 -7.23 22.53
N GLY A 548 -5.19 -6.05 23.08
CA GLY A 548 -6.51 -5.72 23.63
C GLY A 548 -7.05 -6.82 24.55
N ARG A 549 -8.37 -7.09 24.49
CA ARG A 549 -9.03 -8.18 25.23
C ARG A 549 -8.61 -9.60 24.81
N THR A 550 -7.80 -9.80 23.77
CA THR A 550 -7.31 -11.13 23.40
C THR A 550 -6.46 -11.72 24.52
N LEU A 551 -5.66 -10.89 25.21
CA LEU A 551 -4.90 -11.34 26.39
C LEU A 551 -5.82 -11.74 27.54
N GLU A 552 -6.85 -10.94 27.84
CA GLU A 552 -7.83 -11.30 28.87
C GLU A 552 -8.53 -12.64 28.56
N ARG A 553 -8.78 -12.94 27.29
CA ARG A 553 -9.34 -14.23 26.86
C ARG A 553 -8.33 -15.37 26.97
N ILE A 554 -7.07 -15.14 26.62
CA ILE A 554 -5.97 -16.11 26.77
C ILE A 554 -5.74 -16.42 28.26
N GLU A 555 -5.77 -15.40 29.12
CA GLU A 555 -5.65 -15.55 30.58
C GLU A 555 -6.85 -16.28 31.19
N ARG A 556 -8.08 -16.02 30.70
CA ARG A 556 -9.31 -16.66 31.20
C ARG A 556 -9.50 -18.10 30.72
N LYS A 557 -9.05 -18.46 29.51
CA LYS A 557 -9.19 -19.82 28.98
C LYS A 557 -8.06 -20.73 29.50
N LYS A 558 -8.28 -21.36 30.65
CA LYS A 558 -7.35 -22.35 31.24
C LYS A 558 -7.09 -23.57 30.35
N ASN A 559 -8.07 -24.01 29.57
CA ASN A 559 -7.99 -25.18 28.68
C ASN A 559 -8.60 -24.84 27.31
N MET A 560 -7.76 -24.53 26.32
CA MET A 560 -8.15 -24.61 24.91
C MET A 560 -7.76 -25.99 24.38
N PRO A 561 -8.48 -26.55 23.39
CA PRO A 561 -8.13 -27.84 22.81
C PRO A 561 -6.67 -27.83 22.39
N THR A 562 -5.96 -28.91 22.72
CA THR A 562 -4.60 -29.17 22.25
C THR A 562 -4.65 -29.33 20.74
N PHE A 563 -4.40 -28.25 20.02
CA PHE A 563 -4.21 -28.28 18.58
C PHE A 563 -2.88 -28.99 18.30
N LYS A 564 -2.88 -29.97 17.39
CA LYS A 564 -1.64 -30.67 17.01
C LYS A 564 -0.77 -29.70 16.21
N GLU A 565 0.57 -29.82 16.28
CA GLU A 565 1.49 -28.98 15.47
C GLU A 565 1.14 -29.01 13.96
N TYR A 566 0.49 -30.08 13.48
CA TYR A 566 0.01 -30.22 12.11
C TYR A 566 -1.15 -29.27 11.71
N ASP A 567 -1.93 -28.75 12.67
CA ASP A 567 -3.01 -27.77 12.39
C ASP A 567 -2.48 -26.38 12.02
N LEU A 568 -1.23 -26.07 12.38
CA LEU A 568 -0.57 -24.79 12.10
C LEU A 568 -0.10 -24.65 10.64
N LEU A 569 0.13 -25.78 9.97
CA LEU A 569 0.80 -25.85 8.68
C LEU A 569 -0.01 -26.59 7.62
N MET A 570 -1.32 -26.81 7.83
CA MET A 570 -2.19 -27.41 6.81
C MET A 570 -1.92 -26.73 5.46
N SER A 571 -1.24 -27.49 4.59
CA SER A 571 -1.00 -27.12 3.21
C SER A 571 -2.36 -26.85 2.61
N VAL A 572 -2.54 -25.69 2.01
CA VAL A 572 -3.69 -25.42 1.15
C VAL A 572 -3.52 -26.26 -0.11
N SER A 573 -3.61 -27.59 0.01
CA SER A 573 -3.62 -28.52 -1.10
C SER A 573 -5.06 -28.73 -1.53
N ARG A 574 -5.53 -27.81 -2.39
CA ARG A 574 -6.26 -28.00 -3.66
C ARG A 574 -7.09 -26.76 -3.96
#